data_AF-A0A095Y980-F1
#
_entry.id   AF-A0A095Y980-F1
#
_cell.length_a   1.000
_cell.length_b   1.000
_cell.length_c   1.000
_cell.angle_alpha   90.00
_cell.angle_beta   90.00
_cell.angle_gamma   90.00
#
_symmetry.space_group_name_H-M   'P 1'
#
loop_
_entity.id
_entity.type
_entity.pdbx_description
1 polymer ?
#
loop_
_entity_poly.entity_id
_entity_poly.type
_entity_poly.pdbx_seq_one_letter_code
_entity_poly.pdbx_strand_id
1 'polypeptide(L)'
;MTEQRVYIAIDLKSFYASVECVERGLDPLATNLVVADIDRTEKTICLAVSPSLKAYGISGRARLFEVVQRVQEVNYVRRRHVATHALVGKSYSDPEVKANDNLALDYIVAKPRMSFYIQYSARIYNVYLRYIAPEDIHVYSIDEVFFDATNYLKIYNLSAHQLAMKMVRAVLRETGITATAGIGTNLYLAKIAMDIVAKHKPADKDGVRIAELDEQSYRRLLWDHKPLTSFWRVGHGLAAKLESYGMYTMGQIARCSINNEELLYKLFGVNAELLIDHAWGWEPCTIEAIKSYRPKENSLCTGQVLQEPYTFKKARVVAKEMADSMALDLVDKHLVTDQIVVTVGYDIENLTNPSIQSTYNGPITTDGYGRRKPKSVHGSANLGFHNSSSKLITLAVIKIFDQIVSRNLLIRRMNVTANHVVSEDNVRRETHAPIQLNLFTNGESQRRQEAERRMTLSRERRMQQTLLNIKKKFGKNAILKGIDFEEGATTRERNIQIGGHRA
;
A
#
# COMPACT_ATOMS: atom_id res chain seq x y z
N MET A 1 32.44 17.14 -17.81
CA MET A 1 31.64 17.37 -16.59
C MET A 1 30.38 16.56 -16.76
N THR A 2 30.14 15.56 -15.91
CA THR A 2 28.87 14.84 -15.88
C THR A 2 27.77 15.82 -15.54
N GLU A 3 26.71 15.86 -16.35
CA GLU A 3 25.58 16.75 -16.13
C GLU A 3 24.92 16.43 -14.78
N GLN A 4 24.69 17.44 -13.95
CA GLN A 4 24.08 17.25 -12.63
C GLN A 4 22.62 16.83 -12.82
N ARG A 5 22.27 15.64 -12.34
CA ARG A 5 20.91 15.11 -12.43
C ARG A 5 19.95 15.93 -11.59
N VAL A 6 18.70 16.02 -12.06
CA VAL A 6 17.62 16.71 -11.34
C VAL A 6 16.36 15.86 -11.38
N TYR A 7 15.88 15.49 -10.20
CA TYR A 7 14.65 14.75 -10.00
C TYR A 7 13.56 15.64 -9.40
N ILE A 8 12.32 15.38 -9.79
CA ILE A 8 11.13 16.03 -9.22
C ILE A 8 10.25 14.92 -8.64
N ALA A 9 9.78 15.08 -7.40
CA ALA A 9 8.74 14.27 -6.78
C ALA A 9 7.48 15.12 -6.63
N ILE A 10 6.30 14.60 -6.99
CA ILE A 10 5.01 15.28 -6.83
C ILE A 10 4.05 14.38 -6.05
N ASP A 11 3.44 14.92 -4.99
CA ASP A 11 2.46 14.27 -4.09
C ASP A 11 1.16 15.10 -4.06
N LEU A 12 0.04 14.49 -4.46
CA LEU A 12 -1.27 15.16 -4.51
C LEU A 12 -1.82 15.39 -3.10
N LYS A 13 -2.29 16.60 -2.82
CA LYS A 13 -2.69 16.97 -1.47
C LYS A 13 -3.96 16.20 -1.05
N SER A 14 -3.84 15.32 -0.04
CA SER A 14 -4.97 14.57 0.54
C SER A 14 -5.85 13.90 -0.52
N PHE A 15 -5.22 13.21 -1.48
CA PHE A 15 -5.80 12.83 -2.77
C PHE A 15 -7.27 12.38 -2.74
N TYR A 16 -7.64 11.33 -2.00
CA TYR A 16 -9.03 10.86 -1.99
C TYR A 16 -10.01 11.89 -1.44
N ALA A 17 -9.66 12.61 -0.37
CA ALA A 17 -10.52 13.65 0.16
C ALA A 17 -10.70 14.80 -0.84
N SER A 18 -9.62 15.15 -1.56
CA SER A 18 -9.66 16.19 -2.58
C SER A 18 -10.52 15.79 -3.78
N VAL A 19 -10.43 14.54 -4.24
CA VAL A 19 -11.34 14.00 -5.27
C VAL A 19 -12.80 14.08 -4.80
N GLU A 20 -13.08 13.66 -3.56
CA GLU A 20 -14.44 13.71 -3.03
C GLU A 20 -14.98 15.15 -2.87
N CYS A 21 -14.13 16.13 -2.54
CA CYS A 21 -14.52 17.55 -2.52
C CYS A 21 -14.83 18.08 -3.93
N VAL A 22 -13.93 17.87 -4.90
CA VAL A 22 -14.10 18.34 -6.29
C VAL A 22 -15.40 17.80 -6.90
N GLU A 23 -15.66 16.50 -6.74
CA GLU A 23 -16.88 15.86 -7.26
C GLU A 23 -18.18 16.36 -6.61
N ARG A 24 -18.09 17.05 -5.47
CA ARG A 24 -19.22 17.68 -4.79
C ARG A 24 -19.32 19.18 -5.07
N GLY A 25 -18.45 19.72 -5.95
CA GLY A 25 -18.37 21.16 -6.19
C GLY A 25 -17.84 21.95 -4.99
N LEU A 26 -17.08 21.30 -4.10
CA LEU A 26 -16.52 21.88 -2.88
C LEU A 26 -15.02 22.12 -3.04
N ASP A 27 -14.50 23.17 -2.38
CA ASP A 27 -13.05 23.46 -2.37
C ASP A 27 -12.30 22.42 -1.51
N PRO A 28 -11.36 21.65 -2.08
CA PRO A 28 -10.55 20.67 -1.36
C PRO A 28 -9.74 21.24 -0.20
N LEU A 29 -9.35 22.52 -0.24
CA LEU A 29 -8.50 23.14 0.78
C LEU A 29 -9.30 23.71 1.96
N ALA A 30 -10.57 24.06 1.73
CA ALA A 30 -11.44 24.70 2.71
C ALA A 30 -12.47 23.75 3.35
N THR A 31 -12.76 22.61 2.73
CA THR A 31 -13.85 21.72 3.16
C THR A 31 -13.37 20.64 4.12
N ASN A 32 -13.98 20.59 5.31
CA ASN A 32 -13.79 19.54 6.29
C ASN A 32 -14.47 18.25 5.82
N LEU A 33 -13.69 17.36 5.22
CA LEU A 33 -14.12 16.06 4.72
C LEU A 33 -13.17 14.94 5.17
N VAL A 34 -13.74 13.77 5.42
CA VAL A 34 -13.03 12.51 5.65
C VAL A 34 -13.57 11.41 4.73
N VAL A 35 -12.68 10.56 4.23
CA VAL A 35 -13.05 9.40 3.42
C VAL A 35 -13.03 8.16 4.29
N ALA A 36 -14.21 7.63 4.64
CA ALA A 36 -14.34 6.47 5.51
C ALA A 36 -15.61 5.67 5.18
N ASP A 37 -15.57 4.36 5.43
CA ASP A 37 -16.70 3.47 5.23
C ASP A 37 -17.57 3.42 6.51
N ILE A 38 -18.61 4.26 6.55
CA ILE A 38 -19.54 4.38 7.69
C ILE A 38 -20.50 3.20 7.84
N ASP A 39 -20.61 2.32 6.83
CA ASP A 39 -21.42 1.11 6.95
C ASP A 39 -20.73 0.08 7.87
N ARG A 40 -19.44 0.31 8.19
CA ARG A 40 -18.67 -0.44 9.19
C ARG A 40 -18.72 0.27 10.54
N THR A 41 -18.01 -0.28 11.52
CA THR A 41 -17.84 0.37 12.83
C THR A 41 -17.02 1.65 12.74
N GLU A 42 -17.16 2.55 13.71
CA GLU A 42 -16.31 3.76 13.86
C GLU A 42 -14.82 3.44 14.06
N LYS A 43 -14.48 2.17 14.32
CA LYS A 43 -13.11 1.66 14.28
C LYS A 43 -12.58 1.50 12.85
N THR A 44 -13.33 1.88 11.83
CA THR A 44 -12.88 1.91 10.44
C THR A 44 -11.73 2.91 10.26
N ILE A 45 -10.86 2.65 9.28
CA ILE A 45 -9.76 3.54 8.92
C ILE A 45 -10.31 4.64 8.03
N CYS A 46 -9.93 5.89 8.30
CA CYS A 46 -10.10 6.97 7.35
C CYS A 46 -9.01 6.85 6.28
N LEU A 47 -9.42 6.64 5.03
CA LEU A 47 -8.50 6.53 3.90
C LEU A 47 -7.83 7.87 3.57
N ALA A 48 -8.55 8.97 3.79
CA ALA A 48 -8.02 10.31 3.65
C ALA A 48 -8.76 11.28 4.57
N VAL A 49 -8.04 12.30 5.01
CA VAL A 49 -8.57 13.44 5.76
C VAL A 49 -8.20 14.71 4.98
N SER A 50 -9.18 15.58 4.76
CA SER A 50 -9.00 16.87 4.08
C SER A 50 -7.92 17.74 4.76
N PRO A 51 -7.25 18.62 3.99
CA PRO A 51 -6.25 19.54 4.54
C PRO A 51 -6.79 20.43 5.67
N SER A 52 -8.00 20.97 5.55
CA SER A 52 -8.60 21.80 6.58
C SER A 52 -8.85 21.03 7.87
N LEU A 53 -9.34 19.79 7.78
CA LEU A 53 -9.61 18.97 8.96
C LEU A 53 -8.32 18.51 9.65
N LYS A 54 -7.23 18.29 8.89
CA LYS A 54 -5.87 18.05 9.44
C LYS A 54 -5.35 19.25 10.24
N ALA A 55 -5.75 20.48 9.92
CA ALA A 55 -5.32 21.67 10.65
C ALA A 55 -5.84 21.69 12.11
N TYR A 56 -6.89 20.92 12.43
CA TYR A 56 -7.37 20.68 13.79
C TYR A 56 -6.61 19.56 14.53
N GLY A 57 -5.47 19.12 13.99
CA GLY A 57 -4.60 18.10 14.58
C GLY A 57 -5.09 16.67 14.40
N ILE A 58 -5.94 16.43 13.40
CA ILE A 58 -6.40 15.09 13.03
C ILE A 58 -5.35 14.43 12.12
N SER A 59 -4.93 13.22 12.47
CA SER A 59 -3.96 12.45 11.67
C SER A 59 -4.54 12.08 10.30
N GLY A 60 -3.70 12.13 9.26
CA GLY A 60 -4.09 11.68 7.91
C GLY A 60 -4.42 10.18 7.81
N ARG A 61 -4.09 9.39 8.84
CA ARG A 61 -4.39 7.95 8.95
C ARG A 61 -5.19 7.64 10.23
N ALA A 62 -6.04 8.58 10.65
CA ALA A 62 -6.91 8.41 11.81
C ALA A 62 -7.98 7.33 11.60
N ARG A 63 -8.47 6.78 12.70
CA ARG A 63 -9.73 6.01 12.76
C ARG A 63 -10.91 6.98 12.86
N LEU A 64 -12.09 6.57 12.41
CA LEU A 64 -13.24 7.48 12.39
C LEU A 64 -13.61 7.98 13.79
N PHE A 65 -13.52 7.12 14.82
CA PHE A 65 -13.76 7.55 16.21
C PHE A 65 -12.77 8.63 16.70
N GLU A 66 -11.51 8.64 16.22
CA GLU A 66 -10.53 9.67 16.58
C GLU A 66 -10.89 11.02 15.95
N VAL A 67 -11.47 11.00 14.74
CA VAL A 67 -12.02 12.20 14.09
C VAL A 67 -13.20 12.74 14.89
N VAL A 68 -14.16 11.87 15.25
CA VAL A 68 -15.33 12.23 16.07
C VAL A 68 -14.89 12.87 17.38
N GLN A 69 -13.97 12.22 18.10
CA GLN A 69 -13.46 12.70 19.38
C GLN A 69 -12.78 14.08 19.23
N ARG A 70 -11.89 14.24 18.25
CA ARG A 70 -11.19 15.53 18.07
C ARG A 70 -12.15 16.65 17.68
N VAL A 71 -13.16 16.38 16.85
CA VAL A 71 -14.18 17.39 16.50
C VAL A 71 -15.00 17.79 17.72
N GLN A 72 -15.36 16.83 18.59
CA GLN A 72 -16.02 17.13 19.87
C GLN A 72 -15.14 18.00 20.78
N GLU A 73 -13.85 17.69 20.90
CA GLU A 73 -12.89 18.49 21.68
C GLU A 73 -12.81 19.93 21.15
N VAL A 74 -12.70 20.11 19.83
CA VAL A 74 -12.69 21.45 19.20
C VAL A 74 -13.98 22.21 19.48
N ASN A 75 -15.13 21.55 19.32
CA ASN A 75 -16.43 22.16 19.57
C ASN A 75 -16.66 22.50 21.05
N TYR A 76 -16.12 21.69 21.97
CA TYR A 76 -16.15 21.97 23.39
C TYR A 76 -15.37 23.25 23.71
N VAL A 77 -14.16 23.40 23.17
CA VAL A 77 -13.37 24.62 23.34
C VAL A 77 -14.10 25.83 22.76
N ARG A 78 -14.60 25.74 21.53
CA ARG A 78 -15.35 26.83 20.88
C ARG A 78 -16.56 27.27 21.70
N ARG A 79 -17.33 26.31 22.26
CA ARG A 79 -18.48 26.60 23.11
C ARG A 79 -18.12 27.44 24.35
N ARG A 80 -16.93 27.25 24.93
CA ARG A 80 -16.46 28.03 26.08
C ARG A 80 -16.06 29.47 25.73
N HIS A 81 -15.79 29.75 24.47
CA HIS A 81 -15.43 31.09 24.00
C HIS A 81 -16.64 31.94 23.60
N VAL A 82 -17.80 31.31 23.38
CA VAL A 82 -19.04 32.01 23.04
C VAL A 82 -19.77 32.46 24.31
N ALA A 83 -20.18 33.73 24.37
CA ALA A 83 -20.85 34.31 25.54
C ALA A 83 -22.10 33.52 25.98
N THR A 84 -22.89 33.03 25.01
CA THR A 84 -24.11 32.24 25.26
C THR A 84 -23.82 30.79 25.70
N HIS A 85 -22.55 30.36 25.67
CA HIS A 85 -22.13 28.97 25.92
C HIS A 85 -22.86 27.93 25.04
N ALA A 86 -23.40 28.36 23.89
CA ALA A 86 -24.16 27.54 22.97
C ALA A 86 -23.76 27.85 21.53
N LEU A 87 -23.51 26.81 20.73
CA LEU A 87 -23.25 26.92 19.30
C LEU A 87 -24.59 26.82 18.56
N VAL A 88 -24.89 27.81 17.72
CA VAL A 88 -26.22 28.02 17.11
C VAL A 88 -26.35 27.35 15.74
N GLY A 89 -25.25 26.81 15.21
CA GLY A 89 -25.23 26.09 13.94
C GLY A 89 -23.99 25.23 13.78
N LYS A 90 -23.84 24.61 12.61
CA LYS A 90 -22.71 23.77 12.27
C LYS A 90 -22.33 23.98 10.80
N SER A 91 -21.04 23.95 10.50
CA SER A 91 -20.56 24.06 9.11
C SER A 91 -19.37 23.14 8.87
N TYR A 92 -19.34 22.56 7.68
CA TYR A 92 -18.20 21.79 7.17
C TYR A 92 -17.19 22.69 6.42
N SER A 93 -17.48 23.98 6.23
CA SER A 93 -16.57 24.95 5.63
C SER A 93 -15.66 25.55 6.69
N ASP A 94 -14.37 25.27 6.61
CA ASP A 94 -13.37 25.80 7.56
C ASP A 94 -13.34 27.35 7.60
N PRO A 95 -13.41 28.07 6.46
CA PRO A 95 -13.54 29.52 6.47
C PRO A 95 -14.78 30.03 7.22
N GLU A 96 -15.94 29.38 7.06
CA GLU A 96 -17.16 29.78 7.77
C GLU A 96 -17.06 29.54 9.27
N VAL A 97 -16.52 28.38 9.67
CA VAL A 97 -16.28 28.05 11.08
C VAL A 97 -15.30 29.04 11.71
N LYS A 98 -14.25 29.45 11.00
CA LYS A 98 -13.29 30.45 11.49
C LYS A 98 -13.85 31.87 11.52
N ALA A 99 -14.75 32.21 10.61
CA ALA A 99 -15.37 33.54 10.54
C ALA A 99 -16.49 33.73 11.59
N ASN A 100 -17.11 32.64 12.06
CA ASN A 100 -18.23 32.71 13.00
C ASN A 100 -18.01 31.77 14.21
N ASP A 101 -17.67 32.35 15.36
CA ASP A 101 -17.43 31.63 16.61
C ASP A 101 -18.65 30.85 17.12
N ASN A 102 -19.86 31.23 16.70
CA ASN A 102 -21.10 30.55 17.09
C ASN A 102 -21.35 29.25 16.29
N LEU A 103 -20.56 28.97 15.25
CA LEU A 103 -20.68 27.73 14.47
C LEU A 103 -19.82 26.62 15.06
N ALA A 104 -20.41 25.44 15.19
CA ALA A 104 -19.71 24.20 15.43
C ALA A 104 -18.98 23.74 14.16
N LEU A 105 -17.78 23.21 14.35
CA LEU A 105 -17.08 22.42 13.35
C LEU A 105 -17.89 21.16 13.06
N ASP A 106 -18.31 20.99 11.81
CA ASP A 106 -18.84 19.76 11.26
C ASP A 106 -17.93 19.23 10.15
N TYR A 107 -18.20 18.01 9.68
CA TYR A 107 -17.45 17.43 8.58
C TYR A 107 -18.30 16.47 7.74
N ILE A 108 -17.91 16.31 6.49
CA ILE A 108 -18.54 15.35 5.55
C ILE A 108 -17.81 14.01 5.65
N VAL A 109 -18.56 12.91 5.76
CA VAL A 109 -18.01 11.56 5.58
C VAL A 109 -18.35 11.03 4.20
N ALA A 110 -17.33 10.88 3.36
CA ALA A 110 -17.46 10.31 2.03
C ALA A 110 -17.11 8.82 2.02
N LYS A 111 -17.97 7.99 1.42
CA LYS A 111 -17.67 6.57 1.23
C LYS A 111 -16.55 6.40 0.19
N PRO A 112 -15.57 5.51 0.41
CA PRO A 112 -14.53 5.21 -0.57
C PRO A 112 -15.08 4.80 -1.95
N ARG A 113 -14.52 5.35 -3.02
CA ARG A 113 -14.80 4.99 -4.43
C ARG A 113 -13.49 4.63 -5.14
N MET A 114 -12.92 3.48 -4.82
CA MET A 114 -11.53 3.15 -5.18
C MET A 114 -11.26 3.11 -6.69
N SER A 115 -12.16 2.55 -7.49
CA SER A 115 -12.08 2.54 -8.96
C SER A 115 -12.08 3.95 -9.53
N PHE A 116 -12.89 4.83 -8.94
CA PHE A 116 -12.97 6.23 -9.34
C PHE A 116 -11.67 6.99 -9.01
N TYR A 117 -11.05 6.71 -7.86
CA TYR A 117 -9.74 7.28 -7.52
C TYR A 117 -8.64 6.82 -8.48
N ILE A 118 -8.68 5.55 -8.93
CA ILE A 118 -7.74 5.03 -9.95
C ILE A 118 -7.95 5.75 -11.29
N GLN A 119 -9.19 6.01 -11.69
CA GLN A 119 -9.48 6.78 -12.91
C GLN A 119 -8.95 8.22 -12.81
N TYR A 120 -9.13 8.88 -11.66
CA TYR A 120 -8.58 10.20 -11.41
C TYR A 120 -7.05 10.21 -11.47
N SER A 121 -6.39 9.22 -10.86
CA SER A 121 -4.94 9.06 -10.90
C SER A 121 -4.44 8.88 -12.35
N ALA A 122 -5.12 8.06 -13.15
CA ALA A 122 -4.79 7.88 -14.57
C ALA A 122 -4.98 9.18 -15.38
N ARG A 123 -6.03 9.97 -15.10
CA ARG A 123 -6.25 11.29 -15.70
C ARG A 123 -5.09 12.24 -15.38
N ILE A 124 -4.64 12.26 -14.14
CA ILE A 124 -3.50 13.08 -13.70
C ILE A 124 -2.19 12.59 -14.33
N TYR A 125 -1.99 11.28 -14.43
CA TYR A 125 -0.83 10.72 -15.11
C TYR A 125 -0.77 11.14 -16.59
N ASN A 126 -1.91 11.18 -17.28
CA ASN A 126 -1.99 11.68 -18.66
C ASN A 126 -1.60 13.16 -18.78
N VAL A 127 -1.80 13.98 -17.74
CA VAL A 127 -1.29 15.36 -17.71
C VAL A 127 0.24 15.36 -17.71
N TYR A 128 0.86 14.51 -16.90
CA TYR A 128 2.32 14.41 -16.81
C TYR A 128 2.97 13.91 -18.09
N LEU A 129 2.33 12.97 -18.80
CA LEU A 129 2.81 12.44 -20.09
C LEU A 129 2.95 13.50 -21.19
N ARG A 130 2.33 14.67 -21.05
CA ARG A 130 2.53 15.79 -21.98
C ARG A 130 3.83 16.54 -21.75
N TYR A 131 4.51 16.29 -20.64
CA TYR A 131 5.74 17.00 -20.24
C TYR A 131 6.97 16.10 -20.23
N ILE A 132 6.84 14.88 -19.69
CA ILE A 132 7.92 13.92 -19.46
C ILE A 132 7.57 12.58 -20.11
N ALA A 133 8.53 11.94 -20.77
CA ALA A 133 8.33 10.65 -21.40
C ALA A 133 8.10 9.54 -20.35
N PRO A 134 7.32 8.48 -20.67
CA PRO A 134 7.05 7.39 -19.75
C PRO A 134 8.31 6.77 -19.15
N GLU A 135 9.43 6.72 -19.88
CA GLU A 135 10.73 6.15 -19.51
C GLU A 135 11.40 6.92 -18.36
N ASP A 136 11.09 8.20 -18.20
CA ASP A 136 11.64 9.08 -17.16
C ASP A 136 10.66 9.32 -16.01
N ILE A 137 9.51 8.62 -16.01
CA ILE A 137 8.51 8.69 -14.93
C ILE A 137 8.53 7.39 -14.11
N HIS A 138 8.51 7.52 -12.78
CA HIS A 138 8.26 6.41 -11.86
C HIS A 138 7.04 6.69 -10.98
N VAL A 139 5.96 5.93 -11.19
CA VAL A 139 4.77 5.97 -10.34
C VAL A 139 5.08 5.26 -9.03
N TYR A 140 5.14 6.02 -7.94
CA TYR A 140 5.47 5.51 -6.61
C TYR A 140 4.22 5.05 -5.84
N SER A 141 3.12 5.80 -5.96
CA SER A 141 1.80 5.45 -5.44
C SER A 141 0.70 5.98 -6.36
N ILE A 142 -0.56 5.83 -5.94
CA ILE A 142 -1.72 6.37 -6.68
C ILE A 142 -1.69 7.91 -6.80
N ASP A 143 -1.02 8.59 -5.88
CA ASP A 143 -0.97 10.04 -5.73
C ASP A 143 0.45 10.61 -5.74
N GLU A 144 1.47 9.76 -5.89
CA GLU A 144 2.87 10.15 -5.83
C GLU A 144 3.67 9.65 -7.04
N VAL A 145 4.40 10.56 -7.69
CA VAL A 145 5.16 10.28 -8.91
C VAL A 145 6.53 10.97 -8.87
N PHE A 146 7.56 10.26 -9.31
CA PHE A 146 8.91 10.78 -9.54
C PHE A 146 9.17 11.00 -11.03
N PHE A 147 9.96 12.02 -11.34
CA PHE A 147 10.39 12.41 -12.69
C PHE A 147 11.90 12.58 -12.71
N ASP A 148 12.57 12.02 -13.70
CA ASP A 148 13.91 12.49 -14.10
C ASP A 148 13.71 13.68 -15.03
N ALA A 149 13.94 14.88 -14.50
CA ALA A 149 13.71 16.13 -15.22
C ALA A 149 14.96 16.60 -15.98
N THR A 150 16.11 15.94 -15.81
CA THR A 150 17.43 16.42 -16.21
C THR A 150 17.46 16.95 -17.65
N ASN A 151 17.05 16.12 -18.62
CA ASN A 151 17.08 16.47 -20.04
C ASN A 151 15.99 17.47 -20.44
N TYR A 152 14.88 17.51 -19.68
CA TYR A 152 13.70 18.31 -20.00
C TYR A 152 13.88 19.79 -19.63
N LEU A 153 14.72 20.10 -18.64
CA LEU A 153 14.99 21.49 -18.24
C LEU A 153 15.55 22.31 -19.42
N LYS A 154 16.48 21.72 -20.18
CA LYS A 154 17.04 22.33 -21.40
C LYS A 154 16.02 22.43 -22.52
N ILE A 155 15.24 21.37 -22.75
CA ILE A 155 14.22 21.34 -23.82
C ILE A 155 13.17 22.44 -23.62
N TYR A 156 12.70 22.62 -22.39
CA TYR A 156 11.70 23.65 -22.09
C TYR A 156 12.29 25.03 -21.83
N ASN A 157 13.62 25.15 -21.69
CA ASN A 157 14.31 26.34 -21.20
C ASN A 157 13.70 26.86 -19.88
N LEU A 158 13.46 25.94 -18.94
CA LEU A 158 12.86 26.21 -17.64
C LEU A 158 13.76 25.70 -16.51
N SER A 159 13.74 26.40 -15.38
CA SER A 159 14.27 25.82 -14.14
C SER A 159 13.41 24.65 -13.68
N ALA A 160 13.97 23.77 -12.85
CA ALA A 160 13.23 22.65 -12.26
C ALA A 160 12.00 23.14 -11.48
N HIS A 161 12.13 24.25 -10.76
CA HIS A 161 11.02 24.92 -10.07
C HIS A 161 9.89 25.30 -11.02
N GLN A 162 10.23 25.94 -12.13
CA GLN A 162 9.27 26.39 -13.12
C GLN A 162 8.58 25.21 -13.81
N LEU A 163 9.32 24.14 -14.13
CA LEU A 163 8.76 22.93 -14.73
C LEU A 163 7.82 22.21 -13.75
N ALA A 164 8.23 22.01 -12.49
CA ALA A 164 7.40 21.44 -11.44
C ALA A 164 6.10 22.24 -11.27
N MET A 165 6.20 23.57 -11.13
CA MET A 165 5.05 24.45 -11.00
C MET A 165 4.13 24.41 -12.23
N LYS A 166 4.70 24.32 -13.44
CA LYS A 166 3.93 24.17 -14.69
C LYS A 166 3.11 22.88 -14.70
N MET A 167 3.71 21.75 -14.30
CA MET A 167 3.02 20.46 -14.19
C MET A 167 1.94 20.48 -13.12
N VAL A 168 2.24 20.99 -11.91
CA VAL A 168 1.26 21.06 -10.81
C VAL A 168 0.07 21.96 -11.17
N ARG A 169 0.32 23.14 -11.76
CA ARG A 169 -0.78 24.01 -12.21
C ARG A 169 -1.61 23.40 -13.33
N ALA A 170 -1.02 22.58 -14.20
CA ALA A 170 -1.77 21.84 -15.21
C ALA A 170 -2.73 20.83 -14.57
N VAL A 171 -2.25 20.07 -13.58
CA VAL A 171 -3.09 19.17 -12.78
C VAL A 171 -4.21 19.93 -12.08
N LEU A 172 -3.89 21.05 -11.42
CA LEU A 172 -4.88 21.87 -10.72
C LEU A 172 -5.97 22.38 -11.66
N ARG A 173 -5.60 22.92 -12.83
CA ARG A 173 -6.57 23.43 -13.82
C ARG A 173 -7.51 22.34 -14.33
N GLU A 174 -7.02 21.13 -14.54
CA GLU A 174 -7.83 20.06 -15.12
C GLU A 174 -8.65 19.31 -14.09
N THR A 175 -8.14 19.16 -12.86
CA THR A 175 -8.72 18.27 -11.86
C THR A 175 -9.23 18.98 -10.61
N GLY A 176 -8.90 20.25 -10.40
CA GLY A 176 -9.18 20.97 -9.15
C GLY A 176 -8.31 20.52 -7.97
N ILE A 177 -7.34 19.62 -8.20
CA ILE A 177 -6.48 19.07 -7.14
C ILE A 177 -5.10 19.72 -7.19
N THR A 178 -4.66 20.28 -6.06
CA THR A 178 -3.32 20.84 -5.89
C THR A 178 -2.33 19.78 -5.39
N ALA A 179 -1.03 20.06 -5.49
CA ALA A 179 0.04 19.13 -5.13
C ALA A 179 1.19 19.83 -4.40
N THR A 180 1.99 19.02 -3.72
CA THR A 180 3.30 19.41 -3.18
C THR A 180 4.38 18.79 -4.06
N ALA A 181 5.43 19.54 -4.36
CA ALA A 181 6.57 19.05 -5.12
C ALA A 181 7.88 19.19 -4.34
N GLY A 182 8.78 18.25 -4.52
CA GLY A 182 10.17 18.31 -4.07
C GLY A 182 11.10 18.15 -5.25
N ILE A 183 12.22 18.88 -5.23
CA ILE A 183 13.24 18.85 -6.26
C ILE A 183 14.55 18.45 -5.59
N GLY A 184 15.31 17.56 -6.21
CA GLY A 184 16.64 17.25 -5.69
C GLY A 184 17.57 16.64 -6.72
N THR A 185 18.84 16.55 -6.35
CA THR A 185 19.92 15.99 -7.19
C THR A 185 19.84 14.47 -7.33
N ASN A 186 19.07 13.81 -6.46
CA ASN A 186 18.77 12.39 -6.46
C ASN A 186 17.33 12.12 -5.96
N LEU A 187 16.86 10.88 -6.10
CA LEU A 187 15.49 10.48 -5.72
C LEU A 187 15.21 10.70 -4.23
N TYR A 188 16.17 10.42 -3.35
CA TYR A 188 16.04 10.62 -1.91
C TYR A 188 15.83 12.10 -1.58
N LEU A 189 16.67 12.99 -2.10
CA LEU A 189 16.56 14.42 -1.83
C LEU A 189 15.29 15.03 -2.41
N ALA A 190 14.84 14.60 -3.60
CA ALA A 190 13.54 15.04 -4.13
C ALA A 190 12.39 14.63 -3.20
N LYS A 191 12.41 13.40 -2.68
CA LYS A 191 11.42 12.90 -1.73
C LYS A 191 11.45 13.65 -0.40
N ILE A 192 12.63 13.87 0.17
CA ILE A 192 12.79 14.59 1.44
C ILE A 192 12.45 16.07 1.32
N ALA A 193 12.81 16.71 0.20
CA ALA A 193 12.43 18.08 -0.09
C ALA A 193 10.91 18.23 -0.07
N MET A 194 10.20 17.27 -0.68
CA MET A 194 8.74 17.25 -0.68
C MET A 194 8.13 16.98 0.70
N ASP A 195 8.59 15.92 1.38
CA ASP A 195 7.95 15.43 2.61
C ASP A 195 8.27 16.27 3.85
N ILE A 196 9.50 16.79 3.95
CA ILE A 196 9.95 17.52 5.13
C ILE A 196 9.95 19.02 4.85
N VAL A 197 10.55 19.49 3.77
CA VAL A 197 10.74 20.94 3.59
C VAL A 197 9.49 21.61 3.02
N ALA A 198 8.96 21.10 1.92
CA ALA A 198 7.84 21.71 1.20
C ALA A 198 6.57 21.72 2.04
N LYS A 199 6.26 20.65 2.79
CA LYS A 199 5.06 20.55 3.63
C LYS A 199 4.99 21.61 4.75
N HIS A 200 6.13 22.19 5.17
CA HIS A 200 6.19 23.26 6.18
C HIS A 200 6.30 24.68 5.57
N LYS A 201 6.43 24.81 4.25
CA LYS A 201 6.41 26.11 3.59
C LYS A 201 4.97 26.65 3.45
N PRO A 202 4.77 27.98 3.53
CA PRO A 202 3.53 28.60 3.11
C PRO A 202 3.17 28.18 1.67
N ALA A 203 1.91 27.87 1.45
CA ALA A 203 1.44 27.62 0.09
C ALA A 203 1.38 28.93 -0.70
N ASP A 204 1.52 28.84 -2.01
CA ASP A 204 1.13 29.94 -2.89
C ASP A 204 -0.40 30.07 -2.99
N LYS A 205 -0.87 31.04 -3.79
CA LYS A 205 -2.30 31.28 -4.03
C LYS A 205 -3.07 30.07 -4.58
N ASP A 206 -2.37 29.13 -5.20
CA ASP A 206 -2.92 27.94 -5.85
C ASP A 206 -2.81 26.70 -4.91
N GLY A 207 -2.39 26.90 -3.66
CA GLY A 207 -2.18 25.84 -2.67
C GLY A 207 -0.89 25.04 -2.87
N VAL A 208 -0.05 25.42 -3.84
CA VAL A 208 1.15 24.70 -4.27
C VAL A 208 2.28 24.96 -3.28
N ARG A 209 3.05 23.90 -2.98
CA ARG A 209 4.24 23.97 -2.14
C ARG A 209 5.40 23.29 -2.86
N ILE A 210 6.51 23.99 -3.01
CA ILE A 210 7.72 23.46 -3.66
C ILE A 210 8.94 23.72 -2.78
N ALA A 211 9.78 22.71 -2.61
CA ALA A 211 11.09 22.86 -2.00
C ALA A 211 12.15 22.08 -2.77
N GLU A 212 13.40 22.45 -2.54
CA GLU A 212 14.55 21.98 -3.31
C GLU A 212 15.65 21.63 -2.32
N LEU A 213 16.34 20.52 -2.55
CA LEU A 213 17.48 20.08 -1.77
C LEU A 213 18.58 19.52 -2.66
N ASP A 214 19.81 19.91 -2.36
CA ASP A 214 21.04 19.24 -2.74
C ASP A 214 21.72 18.66 -1.49
N GLU A 215 22.84 17.96 -1.65
CA GLU A 215 23.54 17.31 -0.55
C GLU A 215 23.99 18.32 0.52
N GLN A 216 24.38 19.53 0.12
CA GLN A 216 24.88 20.56 1.04
C GLN A 216 23.75 21.19 1.86
N SER A 217 22.67 21.60 1.20
CA SER A 217 21.48 22.17 1.84
C SER A 217 20.77 21.13 2.70
N TYR A 218 20.73 19.87 2.28
CA TYR A 218 20.23 18.76 3.09
C TYR A 218 20.95 18.66 4.44
N ARG A 219 22.29 18.59 4.42
CA ARG A 219 23.11 18.49 5.64
C ARG A 219 22.92 19.71 6.54
N ARG A 220 22.86 20.91 5.94
CA ARG A 220 22.68 22.16 6.67
C ARG A 220 21.30 22.28 7.33
N LEU A 221 20.24 21.86 6.65
CA LEU A 221 18.86 22.08 7.08
C LEU A 221 18.31 20.92 7.92
N LEU A 222 18.73 19.68 7.66
CA LEU A 222 18.02 18.49 8.13
C LEU A 222 18.85 17.55 9.02
N TRP A 223 20.15 17.75 9.21
CA TRP A 223 20.93 16.87 10.09
C TRP A 223 20.46 16.85 11.54
N ASP A 224 19.86 17.93 12.03
CA ASP A 224 19.32 18.03 13.38
C ASP A 224 17.79 17.84 13.44
N HIS A 225 17.15 17.53 12.30
CA HIS A 225 15.70 17.36 12.22
C HIS A 225 15.24 16.14 13.03
N LYS A 226 14.10 16.32 13.71
CA LYS A 226 13.41 15.28 14.48
C LYS A 226 11.91 15.31 14.18
N PRO A 227 11.21 14.16 14.24
CA PRO A 227 11.73 12.82 14.52
C PRO A 227 12.38 12.17 13.29
N LEU A 228 13.23 11.15 13.51
CA LEU A 228 13.83 10.33 12.45
C LEU A 228 12.79 9.68 11.52
N THR A 229 11.60 9.38 12.04
CA THR A 229 10.49 8.82 11.25
C THR A 229 9.92 9.76 10.18
N SER A 230 10.39 11.01 10.14
CA SER A 230 10.08 11.95 9.04
C SER A 230 10.86 11.62 7.77
N PHE A 231 12.00 10.93 7.87
CA PHE A 231 12.84 10.62 6.72
C PHE A 231 12.34 9.36 6.01
N TRP A 232 12.37 9.41 4.68
CA TRP A 232 12.05 8.28 3.83
C TRP A 232 12.92 7.07 4.20
N ARG A 233 12.33 5.87 4.14
CA ARG A 233 12.93 4.58 4.57
C ARG A 233 13.16 4.40 6.09
N VAL A 234 12.95 5.41 6.94
CA VAL A 234 13.10 5.28 8.39
C VAL A 234 11.75 5.09 9.10
N GLY A 235 11.41 3.84 9.41
CA GLY A 235 10.20 3.50 10.18
C GLY A 235 10.40 3.49 11.70
N HIS A 236 9.31 3.40 12.47
CA HIS A 236 9.37 3.37 13.95
C HIS A 236 10.30 2.31 14.53
N GLY A 237 10.37 1.12 13.93
CA GLY A 237 11.26 0.06 14.40
C GLY A 237 12.74 0.41 14.21
N LEU A 238 13.08 1.02 13.07
CA LEU A 238 14.44 1.47 12.79
C LEU A 238 14.82 2.65 13.71
N ALA A 239 13.93 3.63 13.83
CA ALA A 239 14.10 4.76 14.73
C ALA A 239 14.30 4.32 16.18
N ALA A 240 13.42 3.47 16.73
CA ALA A 240 13.56 2.96 18.10
C ALA A 240 14.87 2.21 18.32
N LYS A 241 15.34 1.47 17.32
CA LYS A 241 16.62 0.77 17.39
C LYS A 241 17.81 1.73 17.36
N LEU A 242 17.77 2.80 16.56
CA LEU A 242 18.80 3.85 16.55
C LEU A 242 18.82 4.64 17.87
N GLU A 243 17.64 4.98 18.38
CA GLU A 243 17.45 5.72 19.63
C GLU A 243 18.01 4.93 20.83
N SER A 244 17.89 3.59 20.84
CA SER A 244 18.49 2.76 21.89
C SER A 244 20.03 2.81 21.93
N TYR A 245 20.67 3.32 20.86
CA TYR A 245 22.11 3.57 20.78
C TYR A 245 22.43 5.09 20.80
N GLY A 246 21.48 5.93 21.19
CA GLY A 246 21.68 7.38 21.33
C GLY A 246 21.65 8.18 20.01
N MET A 247 21.19 7.57 18.91
CA MET A 247 21.04 8.24 17.62
C MET A 247 19.59 8.64 17.38
N TYR A 248 19.35 9.94 17.32
CA TYR A 248 18.06 10.62 17.20
C TYR A 248 17.93 11.50 15.94
N THR A 249 19.01 11.70 15.18
CA THR A 249 19.02 12.54 13.98
C THR A 249 19.91 11.96 12.89
N MET A 250 19.72 12.41 11.64
CA MET A 250 20.54 11.98 10.50
C MET A 250 22.01 12.40 10.66
N GLY A 251 22.28 13.56 11.26
CA GLY A 251 23.66 14.01 11.54
C GLY A 251 24.39 13.08 12.53
N GLN A 252 23.68 12.50 13.50
CA GLN A 252 24.26 11.53 14.43
C GLN A 252 24.56 10.20 13.75
N ILE A 253 23.71 9.76 12.82
CA ILE A 253 23.94 8.56 12.00
C ILE A 253 25.16 8.78 11.09
N ALA A 254 25.23 9.92 10.41
CA ALA A 254 26.38 10.30 9.57
C ALA A 254 27.68 10.38 10.38
N ARG A 255 27.64 10.91 11.61
CA ARG A 255 28.80 10.90 12.52
C ARG A 255 29.16 9.47 12.96
N CYS A 256 28.18 8.62 13.23
CA CYS A 256 28.41 7.22 13.56
C CYS A 256 29.06 6.47 12.39
N SER A 257 28.69 6.75 11.15
CA SER A 257 29.32 6.11 9.99
C SER A 257 30.80 6.47 9.84
N ILE A 258 31.23 7.63 10.32
CA ILE A 258 32.66 8.00 10.36
C ILE A 258 33.38 7.30 11.53
N ASN A 259 32.76 7.32 12.72
CA ASN A 259 33.45 6.93 13.95
C ASN A 259 33.36 5.43 14.27
N ASN A 260 32.28 4.77 13.85
CA ASN A 260 31.96 3.39 14.18
C ASN A 260 30.91 2.82 13.18
N GLU A 261 31.30 2.71 11.92
CA GLU A 261 30.47 2.14 10.85
C GLU A 261 30.05 0.69 11.15
N GLU A 262 30.96 -0.11 11.71
CA GLU A 262 30.73 -1.52 12.04
C GLU A 262 29.50 -1.72 12.93
N LEU A 263 29.21 -0.77 13.84
CA LEU A 263 28.00 -0.79 14.65
C LEU A 263 26.74 -0.78 13.77
N LEU A 264 26.67 0.11 12.78
CA LEU A 264 25.50 0.23 11.90
C LEU A 264 25.26 -1.07 11.12
N TYR A 265 26.33 -1.67 10.59
CA TYR A 265 26.29 -2.95 9.91
C TYR A 265 25.89 -4.10 10.83
N LYS A 266 26.38 -4.12 12.08
CA LYS A 266 25.96 -5.12 13.08
C LYS A 266 24.47 -5.00 13.42
N LEU A 267 23.92 -3.78 13.40
CA LEU A 267 22.52 -3.53 13.75
C LEU A 267 21.56 -3.81 12.59
N PHE A 268 21.94 -3.46 11.36
CA PHE A 268 21.01 -3.42 10.22
C PHE A 268 21.44 -4.31 9.04
N GLY A 269 22.59 -4.98 9.13
CA GLY A 269 23.17 -5.76 8.05
C GLY A 269 23.45 -4.90 6.82
N VAL A 270 23.24 -5.47 5.64
CA VAL A 270 23.44 -4.77 4.35
C VAL A 270 22.57 -3.52 4.16
N ASN A 271 21.48 -3.37 4.94
CA ASN A 271 20.65 -2.16 4.87
C ASN A 271 21.28 -0.96 5.59
N ALA A 272 22.38 -1.17 6.33
CA ALA A 272 23.15 -0.09 6.93
C ALA A 272 23.67 0.88 5.88
N GLU A 273 24.12 0.37 4.73
CA GLU A 273 24.65 1.19 3.63
C GLU A 273 23.62 2.23 3.16
N LEU A 274 22.39 1.79 2.88
CA LEU A 274 21.31 2.69 2.48
C LEU A 274 21.05 3.78 3.54
N LEU A 275 21.11 3.41 4.82
CA LEU A 275 20.90 4.35 5.92
C LEU A 275 22.05 5.36 6.02
N ILE A 276 23.29 4.91 5.81
CA ILE A 276 24.49 5.76 5.79
C ILE A 276 24.41 6.74 4.61
N ASP A 277 24.14 6.24 3.41
CA ASP A 277 24.00 7.04 2.19
C ASP A 277 22.94 8.15 2.38
N HIS A 278 21.76 7.77 2.87
CA HIS A 278 20.67 8.71 3.14
C HIS A 278 21.04 9.71 4.24
N ALA A 279 21.82 9.33 5.26
CA ALA A 279 22.34 10.26 6.26
C ALA A 279 23.27 11.33 5.67
N TRP A 280 23.95 11.02 4.56
CA TRP A 280 24.79 11.95 3.80
C TRP A 280 24.06 12.68 2.66
N GLY A 281 22.79 12.35 2.42
CA GLY A 281 21.97 12.90 1.35
C GLY A 281 22.23 12.26 -0.02
N TRP A 282 22.87 11.10 -0.04
CA TRP A 282 23.25 10.39 -1.26
C TRP A 282 22.27 9.26 -1.59
N GLU A 283 21.95 9.08 -2.86
CA GLU A 283 21.12 7.99 -3.38
C GLU A 283 21.52 7.73 -4.84
N PRO A 284 22.23 6.63 -5.13
CA PRO A 284 22.70 6.33 -6.48
C PRO A 284 21.61 5.78 -7.41
N CYS A 285 20.48 5.28 -6.87
CA CYS A 285 19.42 4.68 -7.67
C CYS A 285 18.78 5.71 -8.62
N THR A 286 18.63 5.32 -9.90
CA THR A 286 17.99 6.12 -10.95
C THR A 286 16.67 5.51 -11.38
N ILE A 287 15.82 6.31 -12.04
CA ILE A 287 14.58 5.77 -12.64
C ILE A 287 14.89 4.70 -13.70
N GLU A 288 15.97 4.88 -14.47
CA GLU A 288 16.48 3.86 -15.39
C GLU A 288 16.83 2.55 -14.66
N ALA A 289 17.55 2.63 -13.54
CA ALA A 289 17.91 1.46 -12.73
C ALA A 289 16.68 0.75 -12.16
N ILE A 290 15.67 1.50 -11.72
CA ILE A 290 14.38 0.94 -11.27
C ILE A 290 13.72 0.15 -12.41
N LYS A 291 13.76 0.68 -13.64
CA LYS A 291 13.12 0.05 -14.81
C LYS A 291 13.91 -1.12 -15.39
N SER A 292 15.23 -1.10 -15.25
CA SER A 292 16.10 -2.20 -15.69
C SER A 292 16.15 -3.34 -14.67
N TYR A 293 15.81 -3.09 -13.41
CA TYR A 293 15.80 -4.11 -12.37
C TYR A 293 14.91 -5.32 -12.75
N ARG A 294 15.48 -6.51 -12.63
CA ARG A 294 14.77 -7.78 -12.80
C ARG A 294 14.91 -8.59 -11.51
N PRO A 295 13.82 -8.82 -10.77
CA PRO A 295 13.90 -9.62 -9.56
C PRO A 295 14.27 -11.06 -9.92
N LYS A 296 15.07 -11.69 -9.06
CA LYS A 296 15.40 -13.12 -9.19
C LYS A 296 14.17 -14.00 -9.04
N GLU A 297 13.30 -13.64 -8.09
CA GLU A 297 12.08 -14.36 -7.75
C GLU A 297 10.89 -13.41 -7.70
N ASN A 298 9.75 -13.86 -8.20
CA ASN A 298 8.49 -13.13 -8.10
C ASN A 298 7.49 -13.90 -7.23
N SER A 299 6.61 -13.18 -6.56
CA SER A 299 5.50 -13.76 -5.83
C SER A 299 4.22 -12.97 -6.09
N LEU A 300 3.09 -13.67 -5.99
CA LEU A 300 1.77 -13.06 -6.03
C LEU A 300 1.07 -13.39 -4.71
N CYS A 301 0.71 -12.36 -3.94
CA CYS A 301 0.11 -12.50 -2.62
C CYS A 301 -1.30 -11.91 -2.62
N THR A 302 -2.25 -12.64 -2.04
CA THR A 302 -3.57 -12.13 -1.70
C THR A 302 -3.80 -12.29 -0.20
N GLY A 303 -4.25 -11.21 0.43
CA GLY A 303 -4.48 -11.15 1.87
C GLY A 303 -5.84 -10.57 2.19
N GLN A 304 -6.43 -11.03 3.28
CA GLN A 304 -7.65 -10.45 3.82
C GLN A 304 -7.69 -10.46 5.34
N VAL A 305 -8.20 -9.34 5.89
CA VAL A 305 -8.62 -9.23 7.28
C VAL A 305 -10.12 -9.48 7.30
N LEU A 306 -10.54 -10.43 8.12
CA LEU A 306 -11.93 -10.83 8.25
C LEU A 306 -12.70 -9.76 9.05
N GLN A 307 -14.00 -9.59 8.77
CA GLN A 307 -14.83 -8.57 9.41
C GLN A 307 -14.98 -8.84 10.93
N GLU A 308 -15.10 -10.12 11.27
CA GLU A 308 -15.23 -10.65 12.61
C GLU A 308 -14.27 -11.85 12.82
N PRO A 309 -14.06 -12.31 14.05
CA PRO A 309 -13.27 -13.51 14.33
C PRO A 309 -13.97 -14.76 13.76
N TYR A 310 -13.28 -15.49 12.88
CA TYR A 310 -13.84 -16.70 12.27
C TYR A 310 -13.40 -17.96 12.99
N THR A 311 -14.30 -18.93 13.10
CA THR A 311 -13.96 -20.30 13.50
C THR A 311 -13.16 -21.00 12.41
N PHE A 312 -12.50 -22.10 12.77
CA PHE A 312 -11.78 -22.95 11.84
C PHE A 312 -12.61 -23.32 10.59
N LYS A 313 -13.89 -23.68 10.78
CA LYS A 313 -14.78 -24.08 9.67
C LYS A 313 -15.02 -22.93 8.69
N LYS A 314 -15.41 -21.75 9.19
CA LYS A 314 -15.63 -20.56 8.36
C LYS A 314 -14.35 -20.14 7.64
N ALA A 315 -13.24 -20.07 8.36
CA ALA A 315 -11.95 -19.67 7.78
C ALA A 315 -11.46 -20.66 6.69
N ARG A 316 -11.77 -21.95 6.83
CA ARG A 316 -11.45 -22.96 5.81
C ARG A 316 -12.25 -22.76 4.51
N VAL A 317 -13.49 -22.27 4.58
CA VAL A 317 -14.26 -21.87 3.39
C VAL A 317 -13.55 -20.74 2.66
N VAL A 318 -13.18 -19.70 3.41
CA VAL A 318 -12.46 -18.55 2.86
C VAL A 318 -11.10 -18.94 2.28
N ALA A 319 -10.36 -19.86 2.91
CA ALA A 319 -9.10 -20.34 2.36
C ALA A 319 -9.26 -20.98 0.97
N LYS A 320 -10.38 -21.68 0.74
CA LYS A 320 -10.72 -22.25 -0.58
C LYS A 320 -11.06 -21.15 -1.60
N GLU A 321 -11.85 -20.15 -1.19
CA GLU A 321 -12.15 -18.99 -2.04
C GLU A 321 -10.86 -18.26 -2.47
N MET A 322 -9.95 -18.03 -1.52
CA MET A 322 -8.66 -17.40 -1.78
C MET A 322 -7.79 -18.22 -2.74
N ALA A 323 -7.80 -19.55 -2.60
CA ALA A 323 -7.05 -20.45 -3.47
C ALA A 323 -7.59 -20.41 -4.92
N ASP A 324 -8.91 -20.40 -5.08
CA ASP A 324 -9.53 -20.29 -6.40
C ASP A 324 -9.29 -18.93 -7.04
N SER A 325 -9.43 -17.85 -6.27
CA SER A 325 -9.11 -16.49 -6.74
C SER A 325 -7.65 -16.38 -7.15
N MET A 326 -6.71 -16.95 -6.37
CA MET A 326 -5.29 -16.98 -6.71
C MET A 326 -5.04 -17.70 -8.03
N ALA A 327 -5.67 -18.85 -8.25
CA ALA A 327 -5.55 -19.60 -9.49
C ALA A 327 -6.09 -18.82 -10.70
N LEU A 328 -7.24 -18.16 -10.55
CA LEU A 328 -7.80 -17.30 -11.59
C LEU A 328 -6.91 -16.08 -11.89
N ASP A 329 -6.34 -15.45 -10.86
CA ASP A 329 -5.42 -14.32 -11.03
C ASP A 329 -4.12 -14.73 -11.74
N LEU A 330 -3.60 -15.94 -11.47
CA LEU A 330 -2.46 -16.50 -12.18
C LEU A 330 -2.78 -16.71 -13.66
N VAL A 331 -3.93 -17.31 -13.98
CA VAL A 331 -4.38 -17.50 -15.37
C VAL A 331 -4.56 -16.16 -16.09
N ASP A 332 -5.20 -15.18 -15.43
CA ASP A 332 -5.47 -13.86 -16.02
C ASP A 332 -4.18 -13.09 -16.38
N LYS A 333 -3.12 -13.30 -15.59
CA LYS A 333 -1.81 -12.68 -15.79
C LYS A 333 -0.84 -13.52 -16.62
N HIS A 334 -1.25 -14.69 -17.13
CA HIS A 334 -0.39 -15.64 -17.84
C HIS A 334 0.81 -16.12 -17.00
N LEU A 335 0.57 -16.35 -15.71
CA LEU A 335 1.58 -16.74 -14.73
C LEU A 335 1.30 -18.15 -14.19
N VAL A 336 2.36 -18.82 -13.74
CA VAL A 336 2.31 -20.12 -13.07
C VAL A 336 3.23 -20.14 -11.87
N THR A 337 2.93 -21.02 -10.91
CA THR A 337 3.67 -21.15 -9.65
C THR A 337 3.94 -22.61 -9.34
N ASP A 338 5.04 -22.89 -8.65
CA ASP A 338 5.36 -24.23 -8.13
C ASP A 338 5.24 -24.34 -6.61
N GLN A 339 4.96 -23.24 -5.90
CA GLN A 339 4.94 -23.20 -4.45
C GLN A 339 3.84 -22.28 -3.92
N ILE A 340 3.09 -22.79 -2.95
CA ILE A 340 2.05 -22.05 -2.23
C ILE A 340 2.43 -21.89 -0.77
N VAL A 341 2.21 -20.69 -0.22
CA VAL A 341 2.37 -20.37 1.20
C VAL A 341 1.04 -19.86 1.76
N VAL A 342 0.64 -20.39 2.91
CA VAL A 342 -0.54 -19.93 3.65
C VAL A 342 -0.07 -19.35 4.98
N THR A 343 -0.49 -18.13 5.29
CA THR A 343 -0.23 -17.48 6.58
C THR A 343 -1.56 -17.13 7.26
N VAL A 344 -1.72 -17.51 8.52
CA VAL A 344 -2.93 -17.26 9.32
C VAL A 344 -2.60 -16.45 10.57
N GLY A 345 -3.32 -15.35 10.76
CA GLY A 345 -3.26 -14.51 11.95
C GLY A 345 -4.50 -14.72 12.81
N TYR A 346 -4.28 -15.07 14.08
CA TYR A 346 -5.33 -15.28 15.07
C TYR A 346 -5.88 -13.96 15.64
N ASP A 347 -7.12 -14.02 16.12
CA ASP A 347 -7.80 -12.90 16.75
C ASP A 347 -7.35 -12.67 18.21
N ILE A 348 -7.52 -11.45 18.71
CA ILE A 348 -7.28 -11.08 20.11
C ILE A 348 -8.25 -11.78 21.05
N GLU A 349 -9.46 -12.10 20.58
CA GLU A 349 -10.52 -12.72 21.36
C GLU A 349 -10.13 -14.09 21.93
N ASN A 350 -9.16 -14.76 21.31
CA ASN A 350 -8.59 -16.01 21.82
C ASN A 350 -7.96 -15.88 23.22
N LEU A 351 -7.47 -14.69 23.56
CA LEU A 351 -6.83 -14.42 24.86
C LEU A 351 -7.68 -13.57 25.79
N THR A 352 -8.78 -12.98 25.30
CA THR A 352 -9.75 -12.26 26.15
C THR A 352 -10.93 -13.14 26.56
N ASN A 353 -11.25 -14.19 25.80
CA ASN A 353 -12.27 -15.16 26.15
C ASN A 353 -11.69 -16.24 27.10
N PRO A 354 -12.16 -16.35 28.36
CA PRO A 354 -11.63 -17.30 29.33
C PRO A 354 -11.66 -18.76 28.86
N SER A 355 -12.69 -19.16 28.11
CA SER A 355 -12.87 -20.54 27.66
C SER A 355 -11.83 -20.98 26.63
N ILE A 356 -11.39 -20.06 25.76
CA ILE A 356 -10.36 -20.35 24.76
C ILE A 356 -8.98 -20.21 25.41
N GLN A 357 -8.79 -19.14 26.19
CA GLN A 357 -7.52 -18.82 26.84
C GLN A 357 -7.03 -19.97 27.74
N SER A 358 -7.90 -20.60 28.52
CA SER A 358 -7.54 -21.71 29.42
C SER A 358 -6.99 -22.94 28.67
N THR A 359 -7.33 -23.09 27.40
CA THR A 359 -6.89 -24.22 26.56
C THR A 359 -5.65 -23.90 25.73
N TYR A 360 -5.25 -22.62 25.65
CA TYR A 360 -4.17 -22.17 24.79
C TYR A 360 -2.84 -22.03 25.54
N ASN A 361 -1.88 -22.93 25.23
CA ASN A 361 -0.54 -22.93 25.80
C ASN A 361 0.56 -22.51 24.80
N GLY A 362 0.17 -21.87 23.70
CA GLY A 362 1.10 -21.51 22.62
C GLY A 362 1.78 -20.14 22.80
N PRO A 363 2.72 -19.80 21.90
CA PRO A 363 3.43 -18.52 21.94
C PRO A 363 2.49 -17.33 21.69
N ILE A 364 2.64 -16.29 22.49
CA ILE A 364 1.85 -15.05 22.40
C ILE A 364 2.71 -13.94 21.80
N THR A 365 2.11 -13.12 20.94
CA THR A 365 2.73 -11.89 20.43
C THR A 365 1.84 -10.69 20.72
N THR A 366 2.46 -9.51 20.73
CA THR A 366 1.75 -8.24 20.94
C THR A 366 1.60 -7.52 19.60
N ASP A 367 0.43 -6.97 19.32
CA ASP A 367 0.21 -6.15 18.13
C ASP A 367 0.71 -4.71 18.30
N GLY A 368 0.64 -3.90 17.24
CA GLY A 368 1.08 -2.50 17.27
C GLY A 368 0.27 -1.59 18.21
N TYR A 369 -0.86 -2.07 18.75
CA TYR A 369 -1.66 -1.37 19.74
C TYR A 369 -1.39 -1.86 21.18
N GLY A 370 -0.38 -2.71 21.38
CA GLY A 370 -0.07 -3.27 22.70
C GLY A 370 -0.97 -4.44 23.11
N ARG A 371 -1.83 -4.94 22.23
CA ARG A 371 -2.78 -6.02 22.56
C ARG A 371 -2.13 -7.38 22.35
N ARG A 372 -2.34 -8.29 23.30
CA ARG A 372 -1.84 -9.68 23.23
C ARG A 372 -2.72 -10.52 22.30
N LYS A 373 -2.09 -11.34 21.47
CA LYS A 373 -2.77 -12.34 20.62
C LYS A 373 -1.90 -13.58 20.41
N PRO A 374 -2.47 -14.72 20.03
CA PRO A 374 -1.69 -15.89 19.63
C PRO A 374 -0.74 -15.57 18.46
N LYS A 375 0.47 -16.13 18.48
CA LYS A 375 1.44 -15.96 17.39
C LYS A 375 0.86 -16.49 16.09
N SER A 376 1.03 -15.72 15.00
CA SER A 376 0.59 -16.14 13.66
C SER A 376 1.34 -17.39 13.21
N VAL A 377 0.67 -18.23 12.41
CA VAL A 377 1.23 -19.46 11.84
C VAL A 377 1.38 -19.31 10.33
N HIS A 378 2.36 -20.00 9.77
CA HIS A 378 2.53 -20.10 8.33
C HIS A 378 2.96 -21.52 7.94
N GLY A 379 2.66 -21.91 6.71
CA GLY A 379 3.09 -23.18 6.13
C GLY A 379 3.22 -23.05 4.61
N SER A 380 4.04 -23.90 4.01
CA SER A 380 4.27 -23.93 2.57
C SER A 380 4.14 -25.35 2.01
N ALA A 381 3.79 -25.46 0.73
CA ALA A 381 3.81 -26.70 -0.01
C ALA A 381 4.30 -26.46 -1.44
N ASN A 382 5.16 -27.35 -1.92
CA ASN A 382 5.56 -27.39 -3.32
C ASN A 382 4.53 -28.23 -4.11
N LEU A 383 4.09 -27.70 -5.25
CA LEU A 383 3.20 -28.35 -6.20
C LEU A 383 3.93 -29.35 -7.10
N GLY A 384 5.27 -29.33 -7.08
CA GLY A 384 6.16 -30.23 -7.83
C GLY A 384 6.45 -29.76 -9.26
N PHE A 385 5.63 -28.88 -9.83
CA PHE A 385 5.86 -28.24 -11.12
C PHE A 385 5.05 -26.95 -11.23
N HIS A 386 5.48 -26.04 -12.11
CA HIS A 386 4.80 -24.77 -12.36
C HIS A 386 3.42 -24.99 -13.00
N ASN A 387 2.36 -24.55 -12.33
CA ASN A 387 0.99 -24.61 -12.84
C ASN A 387 0.10 -23.49 -12.25
N SER A 388 -1.12 -23.37 -12.79
CA SER A 388 -2.17 -22.43 -12.36
C SER A 388 -3.52 -23.14 -12.14
N SER A 389 -3.48 -24.46 -11.85
CA SER A 389 -4.67 -25.28 -11.66
C SER A 389 -5.39 -24.89 -10.37
N SER A 390 -6.65 -24.48 -10.50
CA SER A 390 -7.53 -24.20 -9.36
C SER A 390 -7.65 -25.42 -8.45
N LYS A 391 -7.77 -26.62 -9.03
CA LYS A 391 -7.87 -27.87 -8.26
C LYS A 391 -6.60 -28.13 -7.45
N LEU A 392 -5.41 -28.10 -8.06
CA LEU A 392 -4.16 -28.40 -7.38
C LEU A 392 -3.82 -27.36 -6.31
N ILE A 393 -3.98 -26.07 -6.63
CA ILE A 393 -3.75 -24.97 -5.68
C ILE A 393 -4.70 -25.07 -4.50
N THR A 394 -6.00 -25.31 -4.74
CA THR A 394 -7.00 -25.47 -3.66
C THR A 394 -6.66 -26.65 -2.75
N LEU A 395 -6.28 -27.80 -3.30
CA LEU A 395 -5.89 -28.96 -2.50
C LEU A 395 -4.65 -28.67 -1.65
N ALA A 396 -3.66 -27.98 -2.21
CA ALA A 396 -2.45 -27.58 -1.48
C ALA A 396 -2.77 -26.60 -0.34
N VAL A 397 -3.56 -25.55 -0.61
CA VAL A 397 -3.97 -24.56 0.41
C VAL A 397 -4.74 -25.21 1.55
N ILE A 398 -5.72 -26.07 1.23
CA ILE A 398 -6.50 -26.80 2.25
C ILE A 398 -5.59 -27.68 3.09
N LYS A 399 -4.69 -28.44 2.46
CA LYS A 399 -3.76 -29.33 3.17
C LYS A 399 -2.88 -28.55 4.14
N ILE A 400 -2.31 -27.44 3.71
CA ILE A 400 -1.50 -26.57 4.58
C ILE A 400 -2.37 -26.04 5.71
N PHE A 401 -3.56 -25.50 5.40
CA PHE A 401 -4.46 -24.91 6.39
C PHE A 401 -4.86 -25.93 7.47
N ASP A 402 -5.27 -27.13 7.07
CA ASP A 402 -5.70 -28.19 7.98
C ASP A 402 -4.53 -28.69 8.87
N GLN A 403 -3.28 -28.51 8.44
CA GLN A 403 -2.07 -28.87 9.19
C GLN A 403 -1.61 -27.80 10.18
N ILE A 404 -1.63 -26.51 9.79
CA ILE A 404 -1.02 -25.44 10.59
C ILE A 404 -2.00 -24.73 11.52
N VAL A 405 -3.31 -24.78 11.22
CA VAL A 405 -4.32 -24.00 11.94
C VAL A 405 -4.95 -24.80 13.05
N SER A 406 -4.95 -24.24 14.26
CA SER A 406 -5.61 -24.86 15.41
C SER A 406 -7.14 -24.75 15.31
N ARG A 407 -7.85 -25.86 15.50
CA ARG A 407 -9.33 -25.92 15.37
C ARG A 407 -10.08 -25.09 16.42
N ASN A 408 -9.47 -24.85 17.58
CA ASN A 408 -10.09 -24.15 18.71
C ASN A 408 -9.84 -22.63 18.70
N LEU A 409 -9.00 -22.13 17.79
CA LEU A 409 -8.65 -20.71 17.75
C LEU A 409 -9.46 -19.96 16.70
N LEU A 410 -9.83 -18.73 17.04
CA LEU A 410 -10.48 -17.76 16.18
C LEU A 410 -9.46 -17.04 15.31
N ILE A 411 -9.82 -16.84 14.04
CA ILE A 411 -8.94 -16.33 13.00
C ILE A 411 -9.38 -14.93 12.60
N ARG A 412 -8.43 -14.02 12.41
CA ARG A 412 -8.70 -12.62 12.02
C ARG A 412 -8.12 -12.23 10.66
N ARG A 413 -7.03 -12.88 10.23
CA ARG A 413 -6.36 -12.57 8.96
C ARG A 413 -5.89 -13.84 8.27
N MET A 414 -6.00 -13.88 6.95
CA MET A 414 -5.40 -14.95 6.14
C MET A 414 -4.71 -14.36 4.91
N ASN A 415 -3.58 -14.95 4.55
CA ASN A 415 -2.85 -14.65 3.32
C ASN A 415 -2.55 -15.96 2.58
N VAL A 416 -2.72 -15.95 1.27
CA VAL A 416 -2.29 -17.00 0.34
C VAL A 416 -1.30 -16.37 -0.63
N THR A 417 -0.12 -16.96 -0.75
CA THR A 417 0.95 -16.48 -1.62
C THR A 417 1.37 -17.58 -2.58
N ALA A 418 1.39 -17.28 -3.87
CA ALA A 418 2.09 -18.03 -4.89
C ALA A 418 3.53 -17.53 -4.98
N ASN A 419 4.50 -18.41 -4.74
CA ASN A 419 5.94 -18.13 -4.83
C ASN A 419 6.52 -18.65 -6.15
N HIS A 420 7.75 -18.24 -6.47
CA HIS A 420 8.45 -18.59 -7.72
C HIS A 420 7.56 -18.44 -8.95
N VAL A 421 6.88 -17.29 -9.00
CA VAL A 421 5.92 -17.03 -10.06
C VAL A 421 6.67 -16.70 -11.34
N VAL A 422 6.39 -17.45 -12.40
CA VAL A 422 7.04 -17.28 -13.71
C VAL A 422 5.98 -17.18 -14.80
N SER A 423 6.36 -16.55 -15.92
CA SER A 423 5.51 -16.54 -17.11
C SER A 423 5.37 -17.94 -17.68
N GLU A 424 4.17 -18.27 -18.13
CA GLU A 424 3.89 -19.55 -18.81
C GLU A 424 4.77 -19.76 -20.06
N ASP A 425 5.13 -18.69 -20.75
CA ASP A 425 5.99 -18.76 -21.94
C ASP A 425 7.42 -19.16 -21.58
N ASN A 426 7.91 -18.76 -20.40
CA ASN A 426 9.24 -19.15 -19.93
C ASN A 426 9.29 -20.65 -19.62
N VAL A 427 8.28 -21.17 -18.92
CA VAL A 427 8.19 -22.60 -18.60
C VAL A 427 8.06 -23.44 -19.88
N ARG A 428 7.30 -22.97 -20.87
CA ARG A 428 7.22 -23.64 -22.18
C ARG A 428 8.60 -23.76 -22.82
N ARG A 429 9.43 -22.71 -22.78
CA ARG A 429 10.79 -22.76 -23.34
C ARG A 429 11.68 -23.76 -22.59
N GLU A 430 11.61 -23.80 -21.26
CA GLU A 430 12.39 -24.74 -20.43
C GLU A 430 12.00 -26.20 -20.66
N THR A 431 10.71 -26.51 -20.86
CA THR A 431 10.27 -27.89 -21.16
C THR A 431 10.78 -28.45 -22.49
N HIS A 432 11.38 -27.62 -23.35
CA HIS A 432 12.06 -28.08 -24.58
C HIS A 432 13.55 -28.37 -24.35
N ALA A 433 14.06 -28.27 -23.12
CA ALA A 433 15.42 -28.70 -22.79
C ALA A 433 15.53 -30.23 -22.92
N PRO A 434 16.62 -30.75 -23.51
CA PRO A 434 16.80 -32.18 -23.71
C PRO A 434 16.88 -32.90 -22.37
N ILE A 435 16.02 -33.91 -22.19
CA ILE A 435 16.00 -34.77 -20.99
C ILE A 435 16.89 -35.97 -21.27
N GLN A 436 17.86 -36.25 -20.40
CA GLN A 436 18.66 -37.47 -20.45
C GLN A 436 17.83 -38.65 -19.94
N LEU A 437 17.50 -39.59 -20.83
CA LEU A 437 16.77 -40.81 -20.47
C LEU A 437 17.72 -41.83 -19.84
N ASN A 438 17.22 -42.58 -18.85
CA ASN A 438 17.94 -43.71 -18.22
C ASN A 438 17.37 -45.04 -18.74
N LEU A 439 18.22 -46.06 -18.90
CA LEU A 439 17.85 -47.40 -19.39
C LEU A 439 16.78 -48.09 -18.51
N PHE A 440 16.66 -47.67 -17.25
CA PHE A 440 15.73 -48.25 -16.26
C PHE A 440 14.42 -47.45 -16.07
N THR A 441 14.22 -46.35 -16.81
CA THR A 441 12.96 -45.59 -16.73
C THR A 441 11.89 -46.23 -17.63
N ASN A 442 10.77 -46.66 -17.02
CA ASN A 442 9.59 -47.18 -17.73
C ASN A 442 8.87 -46.05 -18.48
N GLY A 443 9.48 -45.61 -19.60
CA GLY A 443 9.16 -44.35 -20.28
C GLY A 443 7.75 -44.28 -20.86
N GLU A 444 7.15 -45.40 -21.24
CA GLU A 444 5.78 -45.39 -21.79
C GLU A 444 4.72 -45.04 -20.74
N SER A 445 4.80 -45.63 -19.54
CA SER A 445 3.85 -45.39 -18.46
C SER A 445 3.94 -43.94 -17.95
N GLN A 446 5.15 -43.40 -17.82
CA GLN A 446 5.38 -42.01 -17.44
C GLN A 446 4.87 -41.03 -18.50
N ARG A 447 5.13 -41.30 -19.79
CA ARG A 447 4.62 -40.47 -20.90
C ARG A 447 3.09 -40.46 -20.97
N ARG A 448 2.43 -41.61 -20.75
CA ARG A 448 0.96 -41.69 -20.71
C ARG A 448 0.39 -40.85 -19.57
N GLN A 449 0.93 -41.01 -18.35
CA GLN A 449 0.49 -40.23 -17.18
C GLN A 449 0.71 -38.72 -17.38
N GLU A 450 1.85 -38.33 -17.96
CA GLU A 450 2.15 -36.92 -18.22
C GLU A 450 1.26 -36.32 -19.30
N ALA A 451 0.94 -37.08 -20.36
CA ALA A 451 0.02 -36.68 -21.42
C ALA A 451 -1.42 -36.50 -20.87
N GLU A 452 -1.91 -37.45 -20.07
CA GLU A 452 -3.21 -37.34 -19.40
C GLU A 452 -3.28 -36.13 -18.46
N ARG A 453 -2.22 -35.91 -17.68
CA ARG A 453 -2.11 -34.74 -16.80
C ARG A 453 -2.16 -33.45 -17.62
N ARG A 454 -1.40 -33.37 -18.70
CA ARG A 454 -1.34 -32.19 -19.59
C ARG A 454 -2.70 -31.91 -20.25
N MET A 455 -3.40 -32.95 -20.69
CA MET A 455 -4.77 -32.81 -21.22
C MET A 455 -5.75 -32.29 -20.16
N THR A 456 -5.68 -32.83 -18.94
CA THR A 456 -6.53 -32.41 -17.81
C THR A 456 -6.30 -30.93 -17.46
N LEU A 457 -5.03 -30.52 -17.33
CA LEU A 457 -4.65 -29.14 -17.04
C LEU A 457 -5.05 -28.18 -18.16
N SER A 458 -4.90 -28.59 -19.42
CA SER A 458 -5.33 -27.79 -20.57
C SER A 458 -6.85 -27.60 -20.62
N ARG A 459 -7.62 -28.64 -20.27
CA ARG A 459 -9.08 -28.54 -20.14
C ARG A 459 -9.46 -27.59 -19.00
N GLU A 460 -8.83 -27.72 -17.84
CA GLU A 460 -9.08 -26.84 -16.69
C GLU A 460 -8.78 -25.37 -17.02
N ARG A 461 -7.63 -25.12 -17.63
CA ARG A 461 -7.24 -23.78 -18.06
C ARG A 461 -8.24 -23.14 -19.02
N ARG A 462 -8.78 -23.89 -20.00
CA ARG A 462 -9.82 -23.39 -20.91
C ARG A 462 -11.10 -23.01 -20.16
N MET A 463 -11.47 -23.77 -19.14
CA MET A 463 -12.62 -23.42 -18.27
C MET A 463 -12.34 -22.16 -17.46
N GLN A 464 -11.15 -22.04 -16.84
CA GLN A 464 -10.75 -20.84 -16.10
C GLN A 464 -10.74 -19.59 -17.00
N GLN A 465 -10.23 -19.70 -18.24
CA GLN A 465 -10.26 -18.59 -19.20
C GLN A 465 -11.69 -18.19 -19.56
N THR A 466 -12.59 -19.16 -19.74
CA THR A 466 -14.00 -18.88 -20.03
C THR A 466 -14.66 -18.15 -18.86
N LEU A 467 -14.41 -18.61 -17.62
CA LEU A 467 -14.89 -17.95 -16.41
C LEU A 467 -14.38 -16.50 -16.29
N LEU A 468 -13.09 -16.27 -16.55
CA LEU A 468 -12.50 -14.93 -16.54
C LEU A 468 -13.15 -14.02 -17.59
N ASN A 469 -13.37 -14.51 -18.81
CA ASN A 469 -14.02 -13.74 -19.87
C ASN A 469 -15.45 -13.33 -19.49
N ILE A 470 -16.22 -14.23 -18.87
CA ILE A 470 -17.57 -13.93 -18.39
C ILE A 470 -17.52 -12.89 -17.27
N LYS A 471 -16.61 -13.06 -16.29
CA LYS A 471 -16.43 -12.11 -15.19
C LYS A 471 -15.99 -10.72 -15.67
N LYS A 472 -15.16 -10.63 -16.70
CA LYS A 472 -14.75 -9.35 -17.31
C LYS A 472 -15.92 -8.65 -18.02
N LYS A 473 -16.79 -9.41 -18.69
CA LYS A 473 -17.92 -8.86 -19.47
C LYS A 473 -19.13 -8.47 -18.62
N PHE A 474 -19.48 -9.30 -17.63
CA PHE A 474 -20.72 -9.16 -16.86
C PHE A 474 -20.50 -8.80 -15.38
N GLY A 475 -19.24 -8.64 -14.96
CA GLY A 475 -18.85 -8.32 -13.58
C GLY A 475 -18.40 -9.54 -12.78
N LYS A 476 -17.62 -9.30 -11.73
CA LYS A 476 -16.95 -10.37 -10.94
C LYS A 476 -17.93 -11.35 -10.27
N ASN A 477 -19.15 -10.89 -9.96
CA ASN A 477 -20.23 -11.69 -9.37
C ASN A 477 -21.14 -12.37 -10.41
N ALA A 478 -20.84 -12.29 -11.71
CA ALA A 478 -21.66 -12.91 -12.76
C ALA A 478 -21.67 -14.45 -12.69
N ILE A 479 -20.56 -15.06 -12.25
CA ILE A 479 -20.47 -16.49 -11.97
C ILE A 479 -19.79 -16.69 -10.62
N LEU A 480 -20.47 -17.43 -9.75
CA LEU A 480 -20.04 -17.82 -8.42
C LEU A 480 -20.11 -19.34 -8.28
N LYS A 481 -19.25 -19.90 -7.45
CA LYS A 481 -19.30 -21.31 -7.06
C LYS A 481 -20.27 -21.48 -5.90
N GLY A 482 -20.81 -22.69 -5.71
CA GLY A 482 -21.69 -22.98 -4.57
C GLY A 482 -21.06 -22.65 -3.21
N ILE A 483 -19.73 -22.77 -3.11
CA ILE A 483 -18.98 -22.40 -1.90
C ILE A 483 -19.05 -20.91 -1.55
N ASP A 484 -19.24 -20.03 -2.55
CA ASP A 484 -19.35 -18.58 -2.32
C ASP A 484 -20.69 -18.19 -1.65
N PHE A 485 -21.56 -19.17 -1.40
CA PHE A 485 -22.82 -19.04 -0.66
C PHE A 485 -22.80 -19.77 0.70
N GLU A 486 -21.70 -20.45 1.05
CA GLU A 486 -21.56 -21.07 2.37
C GLU A 486 -21.44 -20.01 3.48
N GLU A 487 -21.76 -20.41 4.71
CA GLU A 487 -21.63 -19.50 5.86
C GLU A 487 -20.16 -19.12 6.09
N GLY A 488 -19.89 -17.80 6.12
CA GLY A 488 -18.53 -17.25 6.21
C GLY A 488 -17.83 -17.08 4.86
N ALA A 489 -18.49 -17.35 3.73
CA ALA A 489 -17.99 -16.99 2.41
C ALA A 489 -17.80 -15.46 2.28
N THR A 490 -16.72 -15.04 1.62
CA THR A 490 -16.34 -13.63 1.47
C THR A 490 -16.25 -13.18 0.01
N THR A 491 -16.22 -14.12 -0.96
CA THR A 491 -15.99 -13.79 -2.38
C THR A 491 -16.93 -12.72 -2.92
N ARG A 492 -18.23 -12.79 -2.56
CA ARG A 492 -19.27 -11.89 -3.07
C ARG A 492 -19.03 -10.43 -2.68
N GLU A 493 -18.69 -10.20 -1.42
CA GLU A 493 -18.36 -8.88 -0.89
C GLU A 493 -16.99 -8.41 -1.37
N ARG A 494 -16.02 -9.32 -1.50
CA ARG A 494 -14.69 -9.03 -2.03
C ARG A 494 -14.71 -8.60 -3.48
N ASN A 495 -15.62 -9.15 -4.28
CA ASN A 495 -15.77 -8.81 -5.68
C ASN A 495 -16.24 -7.37 -5.92
N ILE A 496 -16.89 -6.74 -4.93
CA ILE A 496 -17.29 -5.33 -4.97
C ILE A 496 -16.28 -4.40 -4.28
N GLN A 497 -15.09 -4.89 -3.96
CA GLN A 497 -14.04 -4.15 -3.26
C GLN A 497 -12.73 -4.08 -4.05
N ILE A 498 -12.00 -2.98 -3.87
CA ILE A 498 -10.61 -2.77 -4.30
C ILE A 498 -9.80 -2.38 -3.06
N GLY A 499 -8.70 -3.07 -2.80
CA GLY A 499 -7.88 -2.82 -1.60
C GLY A 499 -8.61 -3.05 -0.27
N GLY A 500 -9.73 -3.79 -0.26
CA GLY A 500 -10.56 -4.02 0.94
C GLY A 500 -11.57 -2.91 1.24
N HIS A 501 -11.71 -1.93 0.34
CA HIS A 501 -12.69 -0.85 0.38
C HIS A 501 -13.60 -0.92 -0.82
N ARG A 502 -14.77 -0.27 -0.76
CA ARG A 502 -15.75 -0.26 -1.85
C ARG A 502 -15.09 0.18 -3.16
N ALA A 503 -15.29 -0.66 -4.18
CA ALA A 503 -14.78 -0.45 -5.53
C ALA A 503 -15.37 0.82 -6.14
#